data_AF-A0A1Q7CPA1-F1
#
_entry.id   AF-A0A1Q7CPA1-F1
#
_cell.length_a   1.000
_cell.length_b   1.000
_cell.length_c   1.000
_cell.angle_alpha   90.00
_cell.angle_beta   90.00
_cell.angle_gamma   90.00
#
_symmetry.space_group_name_H-M   'P 1'
#
loop_
_entity.id
_entity.type
_entity.pdbx_description
1 polymer ?
#
loop_
_entity_poly.entity_id
_entity_poly.type
_entity_poly.pdbx_seq_one_letter_code
_entity_poly.pdbx_strand_id
1 'polypeptide(L)' 'MENSTKLPDDVTSHLRRLAHDLSNSIETILQAAYLLGQAKLDANSKKWSQLIDTAAQDAARINREIREILRSQS' A
#
# COMPACT_ATOMS: atom_id res chain seq x y z
N MET A 1 -30.80 13.09 1.77
CA MET A 1 -29.47 13.72 1.80
C MET A 1 -28.69 12.98 2.86
N GLU A 2 -27.80 12.07 2.45
CA GLU A 2 -26.94 11.37 3.43
C GLU A 2 -25.97 12.40 4.00
N ASN A 3 -26.10 12.65 5.31
CA ASN A 3 -25.10 13.38 6.07
C ASN A 3 -23.84 12.52 6.07
N SER A 4 -22.93 12.78 5.12
CA SER A 4 -21.56 12.29 5.22
C SER A 4 -20.96 12.92 6.47
N THR A 5 -20.93 12.15 7.56
CA THR A 5 -20.31 12.56 8.82
C THR A 5 -18.82 12.66 8.55
N LYS A 6 -18.33 13.86 8.26
CA LYS A 6 -16.91 14.13 8.11
C LYS A 6 -16.18 13.66 9.38
N LEU A 7 -15.07 12.95 9.18
CA LEU A 7 -14.18 12.60 10.27
C LEU A 7 -13.59 13.87 10.91
N PRO A 8 -13.27 13.87 12.22
CA PRO A 8 -12.53 14.95 12.84
C PRO A 8 -11.20 15.24 12.11
N ASP A 9 -10.80 16.51 12.06
CA ASP A 9 -9.64 16.95 11.29
C ASP A 9 -8.32 16.36 11.80
N ASP A 10 -8.19 16.18 13.10
CA ASP A 10 -7.04 15.57 13.76
C ASP A 10 -6.91 14.08 13.39
N VAL A 11 -8.02 13.34 13.41
CA VAL A 11 -8.10 11.94 13.00
C VAL A 11 -7.75 11.80 11.52
N THR A 12 -8.34 12.64 10.66
CA THR A 12 -8.08 12.62 9.20
C THR A 12 -6.62 12.93 8.91
N SER A 13 -6.03 13.90 9.60
CA SER A 13 -4.61 14.25 9.45
C SER A 13 -3.68 13.13 9.89
N HIS A 14 -4.02 12.42 10.98
CA HIS A 14 -3.24 11.28 11.44
C HIS A 14 -3.31 10.10 10.45
N LEU A 15 -4.50 9.77 9.95
CA LEU A 15 -4.69 8.71 8.95
C LEU A 15 -3.94 9.03 7.64
N ARG A 16 -3.90 10.28 7.21
CA ARG A 16 -3.11 10.71 6.04
C ARG A 16 -1.61 10.46 6.25
N ARG A 17 -1.10 10.71 7.45
CA ARG A 17 0.31 10.42 7.80
C ARG A 17 0.59 8.92 7.77
N LEU A 18 -0.28 8.10 8.36
CA LEU A 18 -0.13 6.65 8.32
C LEU A 18 -0.20 6.10 6.88
N ALA A 19 -1.11 6.58 6.04
CA ALA A 19 -1.20 6.19 4.63
C ALA A 19 0.03 6.65 3.82
N HIS A 20 0.64 7.78 4.21
CA HIS A 20 1.94 8.21 3.72
C HIS A 20 3.05 7.22 4.06
N ASP A 21 3.22 6.93 5.35
CA ASP A 21 4.29 6.08 5.85
C ASP A 21 4.15 4.62 5.33
N LEU A 22 2.90 4.15 5.22
CA LEU A 22 2.59 2.86 4.60
C LEU A 22 3.00 2.83 3.12
N SER A 23 2.82 3.93 2.38
CA SER A 23 3.25 4.00 0.97
C SER A 23 4.76 3.88 0.84
N ASN A 24 5.53 4.52 1.73
CA ASN A 24 6.99 4.44 1.72
C ASN A 24 7.46 3.00 1.99
N SER A 25 6.78 2.32 2.92
CA SER A 25 7.05 0.91 3.23
C SER A 25 6.73 0.00 2.04
N ILE A 26 5.56 0.19 1.41
CA ILE A 26 5.15 -0.57 0.21
C ILE A 26 6.10 -0.33 -0.95
N GLU A 27 6.52 0.91 -1.18
CA GLU A 27 7.48 1.25 -2.24
C GLU A 27 8.81 0.52 -2.03
N THR A 28 9.31 0.48 -0.79
CA THR A 28 10.52 -0.28 -0.45
C THR A 28 10.34 -1.77 -0.75
N ILE A 29 9.19 -2.35 -0.41
CA ILE A 29 8.88 -3.76 -0.69
C ILE A 29 8.80 -4.01 -2.20
N LEU A 30 8.15 -3.13 -2.96
CA LEU A 30 8.05 -3.25 -4.42
C LEU A 30 9.44 -3.20 -5.08
N GLN A 31 10.31 -2.29 -4.64
CA GLN A 31 11.69 -2.23 -5.12
C GLN A 31 12.46 -3.51 -4.78
N ALA A 32 12.32 -4.03 -3.56
CA ALA A 32 12.94 -5.29 -3.17
C ALA A 32 12.40 -6.49 -3.96
N ALA A 33 11.10 -6.57 -4.18
CA ALA A 33 10.45 -7.61 -4.98
C ALA A 33 10.93 -7.57 -6.44
N TYR A 34 11.05 -6.38 -7.02
CA TYR A 34 11.59 -6.18 -8.35
C TYR A 34 13.05 -6.66 -8.49
N LEU A 35 13.91 -6.29 -7.53
CA LEU A 35 15.30 -6.74 -7.51
C LEU A 35 15.40 -8.26 -7.30
N LEU A 36 14.58 -8.84 -6.42
CA LEU A 36 14.51 -10.27 -6.19
C LEU A 36 14.08 -11.04 -7.45
N GLY A 37 13.14 -10.50 -8.22
CA GLY A 37 12.69 -11.07 -9.49
C GLY A 37 13.78 -11.15 -10.57
N GLN A 38 14.85 -10.37 -10.45
CA GLN A 38 16.01 -10.41 -11.36
C GLN A 38 17.07 -11.44 -10.94
N ALA A 39 16.98 -11.98 -9.73
CA ALA A 39 17.95 -12.96 -9.23
C ALA A 39 17.76 -14.33 -9.91
N LYS A 40 18.85 -15.12 -9.96
CA LYS A 40 18.78 -16.53 -10.36
C LYS A 40 18.21 -17.34 -9.20
N LEU A 41 16.90 -17.53 -9.23
CA LEU A 41 16.14 -18.28 -8.21
C LEU A 41 15.81 -19.70 -8.69
N ASP A 42 15.81 -20.66 -7.78
CA ASP A 42 15.23 -21.98 -8.04
C ASP A 42 13.70 -21.91 -8.18
N ALA A 43 13.06 -23.02 -8.55
CA ALA A 43 11.62 -23.05 -8.81
C ALA A 43 10.75 -22.67 -7.61
N ASN A 44 11.14 -23.05 -6.38
CA ASN A 44 10.40 -22.70 -5.17
C ASN A 44 10.62 -21.23 -4.78
N SER A 45 11.88 -20.79 -4.84
CA SER A 45 12.25 -19.39 -4.59
C SER A 45 11.55 -18.43 -5.57
N LYS A 46 11.36 -18.82 -6.84
CA LYS A 46 10.54 -18.06 -7.81
C LYS A 46 9.08 -17.91 -7.38
N LYS A 47 8.46 -18.98 -6.86
CA LYS A 47 7.07 -18.92 -6.38
C LYS A 47 6.93 -17.96 -5.19
N TRP A 48 7.89 -17.98 -4.26
CA TRP A 48 7.90 -17.03 -3.14
C TRP A 48 8.11 -15.59 -3.61
N SER A 49 9.02 -15.37 -4.57
CA SER A 49 9.23 -14.05 -5.16
C SER A 49 7.95 -13.50 -5.82
N GLN A 50 7.22 -14.35 -6.56
CA GLN A 50 5.94 -13.98 -7.16
C GLN A 50 4.87 -13.68 -6.09
N LEU A 51 4.82 -14.47 -5.02
CA LEU A 51 3.88 -14.23 -3.92
C LEU A 51 4.13 -12.89 -3.23
N ILE A 52 5.40 -12.53 -3.00
CA ILE A 52 5.80 -11.24 -2.41
C ILE A 52 5.42 -10.09 -3.33
N ASP A 53 5.71 -10.20 -4.63
CA ASP A 53 5.36 -9.18 -5.62
C ASP A 53 3.84 -8.94 -5.67
N THR A 54 3.04 -10.01 -5.77
CA THR A 54 1.58 -9.92 -5.75
C THR A 54 1.07 -9.26 -4.47
N ALA A 55 1.57 -9.67 -3.30
CA ALA A 55 1.15 -9.10 -2.02
C ALA A 55 1.53 -7.61 -1.89
N ALA A 56 2.68 -7.21 -2.41
CA ALA A 56 3.12 -5.82 -2.42
C ALA A 56 2.23 -4.94 -3.32
N GLN A 57 1.86 -5.45 -4.50
CA GLN A 57 0.94 -4.77 -5.41
C GLN A 57 -0.46 -4.64 -4.81
N ASP A 58 -0.97 -5.69 -4.16
CA ASP A 58 -2.25 -5.65 -3.45
C ASP A 58 -2.24 -4.64 -2.31
N ALA A 59 -1.17 -4.60 -1.51
CA ALA A 59 -1.02 -3.60 -0.46
C ALA A 59 -0.99 -2.18 -1.03
N ALA A 60 -0.32 -1.96 -2.17
CA ALA A 60 -0.29 -0.67 -2.87
C ALA A 60 -1.70 -0.24 -3.30
N ARG A 61 -2.48 -1.16 -3.87
CA ARG A 61 -3.88 -0.92 -4.26
C ARG A 61 -4.74 -0.55 -3.05
N ILE A 62 -4.67 -1.32 -1.97
CA ILE A 62 -5.42 -1.06 -0.73
C ILE A 62 -5.06 0.32 -0.16
N ASN A 63 -3.77 0.67 -0.09
CA ASN A 63 -3.35 1.97 0.42
C ASN A 63 -3.83 3.14 -0.48
N ARG A 64 -3.91 2.92 -1.79
CA ARG A 64 -4.50 3.89 -2.72
C ARG A 64 -6.00 4.10 -2.43
N GLU A 65 -6.77 3.03 -2.24
CA GLU A 65 -8.19 3.13 -1.88
C GLU A 65 -8.40 3.88 -0.55
N ILE A 66 -7.56 3.61 0.46
CA ILE A 66 -7.55 4.38 1.72
C ILE A 66 -7.32 5.87 1.46
N ARG A 67 -6.35 6.23 0.62
CA ARG A 67 -6.07 7.63 0.27
C ARG A 67 -7.22 8.29 -0.48
N GLU A 68 -7.92 7.56 -1.33
CA GLU A 68 -9.11 8.07 -2.04
C GLU A 68 -10.25 8.35 -1.05
N ILE A 69 -10.47 7.48 -0.06
CA ILE A 69 -11.41 7.73 1.04
C ILE A 69 -10.97 8.97 1.85
N LEU A 70 -9.70 9.07 2.24
CA LEU A 70 -9.20 10.23 3.00
C LEU A 70 -9.23 11.55 2.22
N ARG A 71 -9.25 11.49 0.89
CA ARG A 71 -9.45 12.66 0.01
C ARG A 71 -10.90 13.11 0.02
N SER A 72 -11.87 12.19 0.04
CA SER A 72 -13.30 12.55 0.12
C SER A 72 -13.71 13.09 1.50
N GLN A 73 -12.88 12.89 2.53
CA GLN A 73 -13.03 13.49 3.86
C GLN A 73 -12.53 14.95 3.97
N SER A 74 -12.12 15.56 2.85
CA SER A 74 -11.68 16.97 2.81
C SER A 74 -12.88 17.92 2.81
#